data_AF-A0AAN7UZ73-F1
#
_entry.id   AF-A0AAN7UZ73-F1
#
_cell.length_a   1.000
_cell.length_b   1.000
_cell.length_c   1.000
_cell.angle_alpha   90.00
_cell.angle_beta   90.00
_cell.angle_gamma   90.00
#
_symmetry.space_group_name_H-M   'P 1'
#
loop_
_entity.id
_entity.type
_entity.pdbx_description
1 polymer ?
#
loop_
_entity_poly.entity_id
_entity_poly.type
_entity_poly.pdbx_seq_one_letter_code
_entity_poly.pdbx_strand_id
1 'polypeptide(L)'
;MELPKTEVNTKDLAPLKFPKIHPEEAVREYLHSKAFNSVIKKCPEWDVARNDPNGELVLQKRELYNAEVRLENKKVKAIKQREEINKLWSDLEEKENTLRSNFIKFNRFVKENQEKRERAERKSTEAHGIFEKRETEIEDLESRYKIMSEVKATMERNIKDHLMYENFLLRVTKAYPMFRTYESILDRYEALAEARKVLADRQEEDLNTLEEAKVMGLYNLMADLQVRYEAAKSKALQWETMVARINNTLKSKLEELQDVRQASWTLYLAMCSRKEIESTLSEDDVENQLLFIKTTMGELKRITRIAQRRANRGCLGKSETVSSNRK
;
A
#
# COMPACT_ATOMS: atom_id res chain seq x y z
N MET A 1 -17.03 101.72 -11.45
CA MET A 1 -16.95 103.18 -11.20
C MET A 1 -16.43 103.82 -12.47
N GLU A 2 -17.35 104.35 -13.27
CA GLU A 2 -17.05 105.10 -14.48
C GLU A 2 -16.53 106.49 -14.09
N LEU A 3 -15.42 106.92 -14.70
CA LEU A 3 -14.96 108.30 -14.63
C LEU A 3 -15.72 109.13 -15.67
N PRO A 4 -16.10 110.39 -15.35
CA PRO A 4 -16.99 111.19 -16.18
C PRO A 4 -16.29 111.60 -17.48
N LYS A 5 -16.93 111.31 -18.61
CA LYS A 5 -16.53 111.83 -19.92
C LYS A 5 -16.89 113.32 -19.92
N THR A 6 -15.88 114.19 -19.83
CA THR A 6 -16.04 115.59 -20.17
C THR A 6 -16.21 115.70 -21.69
N GLU A 7 -17.47 115.82 -22.12
CA GLU A 7 -17.79 116.20 -23.50
C GLU A 7 -17.27 117.61 -23.76
N VAL A 8 -16.09 117.71 -24.38
CA VAL A 8 -15.59 118.97 -24.92
C VAL A 8 -16.42 119.28 -26.16
N ASN A 9 -17.22 120.34 -26.09
CA ASN A 9 -18.10 120.83 -27.14
C ASN A 9 -17.28 121.30 -28.36
N THR A 10 -17.22 120.48 -29.41
CA THR A 10 -16.33 120.66 -30.58
C THR A 10 -16.80 121.71 -31.60
N LYS A 11 -17.81 122.52 -31.28
CA LYS A 11 -18.48 123.43 -32.24
C LYS A 11 -17.79 124.80 -32.46
N ASP A 12 -16.85 125.19 -31.61
CA ASP A 12 -16.18 126.52 -31.69
C ASP A 12 -14.73 126.48 -32.20
N LEU A 13 -14.26 125.35 -32.71
CA LEU A 13 -12.93 125.25 -33.31
C LEU A 13 -13.03 125.59 -34.81
N ALA A 14 -12.58 126.79 -35.18
CA ALA A 14 -12.46 127.21 -36.57
C ALA A 14 -11.71 126.12 -37.39
N PRO A 15 -12.18 125.78 -38.60
CA PRO A 15 -11.55 124.73 -39.39
C PRO A 15 -10.11 125.12 -39.70
N LEU A 16 -9.17 124.35 -39.15
CA LEU A 16 -7.74 124.46 -39.41
C LEU A 16 -7.50 124.33 -40.92
N LYS A 17 -7.25 125.47 -41.57
CA LYS A 17 -6.83 125.50 -42.98
C LYS A 17 -5.35 125.20 -43.03
N PHE A 18 -4.99 123.98 -43.42
CA PHE A 18 -3.61 123.67 -43.74
C PHE A 18 -3.20 124.43 -45.01
N PRO A 19 -2.05 125.12 -45.01
CA PRO A 19 -1.56 125.80 -46.21
C PRO A 19 -1.24 124.73 -47.28
N LYS A 20 -1.68 124.96 -48.52
CA LYS A 20 -1.43 124.05 -49.66
C LYS A 20 0.01 124.21 -50.14
N ILE A 21 0.96 123.75 -49.33
CA ILE A 21 2.39 123.75 -49.61
C ILE A 21 2.75 122.38 -50.19
N HIS A 22 3.77 122.32 -51.06
CA HIS A 22 4.25 121.05 -51.60
C HIS A 22 4.76 120.16 -50.44
N PRO A 23 4.45 118.85 -50.40
CA PRO A 23 4.75 117.99 -49.24
C PRO A 23 6.24 117.96 -48.86
N GLU A 24 7.14 118.14 -49.83
CA GLU A 24 8.59 118.20 -49.60
C GLU A 24 9.01 119.41 -48.76
N GLU A 25 8.40 120.57 -48.99
CA GLU A 25 8.65 121.78 -48.19
C GLU A 25 8.04 121.67 -46.79
N ALA A 26 6.85 121.07 -46.67
CA ALA A 26 6.21 120.86 -45.38
C ALA A 26 7.00 119.90 -44.47
N VAL A 27 7.53 118.80 -45.02
CA VAL A 27 8.41 117.89 -44.25
C VAL A 27 9.72 118.59 -43.89
N ARG A 28 10.27 119.41 -44.78
CA ARG A 28 11.49 120.18 -44.51
C ARG A 28 11.26 121.18 -43.37
N GLU A 29 10.15 121.92 -43.36
CA GLU A 29 9.79 122.83 -42.26
C GLU A 29 9.54 122.08 -40.95
N TYR A 30 8.88 120.91 -40.99
CA TYR A 30 8.68 120.09 -39.81
C TYR A 30 10.00 119.59 -39.22
N LEU A 31 10.92 119.10 -40.07
CA LEU A 31 12.24 118.66 -39.64
C LEU A 31 13.08 119.83 -39.11
N HIS A 32 13.00 121.01 -39.73
CA HIS A 32 13.63 122.23 -39.20
C HIS A 32 13.04 122.63 -37.85
N SER A 33 11.73 122.57 -37.66
CA SER A 33 11.07 122.87 -36.39
C SER A 33 11.43 121.86 -35.29
N LYS A 34 11.45 120.56 -35.64
CA LYS A 34 11.83 119.50 -34.71
C LYS A 34 13.32 119.58 -34.33
N ALA A 35 14.18 119.93 -35.28
CA ALA A 35 15.58 120.25 -35.03
C ALA A 35 15.71 121.49 -34.13
N PHE A 36 14.95 122.56 -34.38
CA PHE A 36 14.93 123.76 -33.55
C PHE A 36 14.44 123.50 -32.11
N ASN A 37 13.51 122.57 -31.92
CA ASN A 37 13.04 122.16 -30.60
C ASN A 37 14.07 121.28 -29.85
N SER A 38 14.94 120.56 -30.57
CA SER A 38 16.05 119.80 -29.99
C SER A 38 17.28 120.66 -29.69
N VAL A 39 17.42 121.82 -30.35
CA VAL A 39 18.37 122.86 -29.98
C VAL A 39 17.87 123.45 -28.66
N ILE A 40 18.57 123.11 -27.57
CA ILE A 40 18.33 123.70 -26.25
C ILE A 40 18.29 125.21 -26.42
N LYS A 41 17.11 125.83 -26.21
CA LYS A 41 16.99 127.28 -26.07
C LYS A 41 17.88 127.68 -24.89
N LYS A 42 19.13 128.06 -25.17
CA LYS A 42 19.93 128.83 -24.21
C LYS A 42 19.31 130.20 -24.17
N CYS A 43 18.46 130.45 -23.17
CA CYS A 43 18.07 131.81 -22.84
C CYS A 43 19.34 132.61 -22.50
N PRO A 44 19.44 133.89 -22.91
CA PRO A 44 20.58 134.75 -22.55
C PRO A 44 20.77 134.80 -21.03
N GLU A 45 22.01 134.96 -20.53
CA GLU A 45 22.31 134.96 -19.08
C GLU A 45 21.50 135.97 -18.25
N TRP A 46 21.04 137.06 -18.87
CA TRP A 46 20.20 138.07 -18.21
C TRP A 46 18.73 137.67 -18.08
N ASP A 47 18.28 136.68 -18.85
CA ASP A 47 16.92 136.10 -18.84
C ASP A 47 16.87 134.80 -18.00
N VAL A 48 17.94 134.53 -17.27
CA VAL A 48 17.98 133.56 -16.18
C VAL A 48 17.61 134.31 -14.90
N ALA A 49 16.57 133.84 -14.21
CA ALA A 49 16.12 134.47 -12.96
C ALA A 49 17.28 134.59 -11.95
N ARG A 50 17.50 135.79 -11.40
CA ARG A 50 18.53 136.02 -10.37
C ARG A 50 18.19 135.25 -9.09
N ASN A 51 19.20 134.72 -8.40
CA ASN A 51 19.02 134.00 -7.13
C ASN A 51 18.54 134.94 -6.02
N ASP A 52 17.22 135.03 -5.87
CA ASP A 52 16.50 135.71 -4.79
C ASP A 52 15.95 134.61 -3.85
N PRO A 53 16.08 134.73 -2.51
CA PRO A 53 15.51 133.77 -1.56
C PRO A 53 14.03 133.43 -1.83
N ASN A 54 13.25 134.38 -2.34
CA ASN A 54 11.85 134.14 -2.70
C ASN A 54 11.72 133.27 -3.97
N GLY A 55 12.62 133.45 -4.95
CA GLY A 55 12.72 132.60 -6.13
C GLY A 55 13.13 131.16 -5.79
N GLU A 56 14.08 130.99 -4.87
CA GLU A 56 14.50 129.68 -4.36
C GLU A 56 13.36 128.97 -3.62
N LEU A 57 12.59 129.67 -2.79
CA LEU A 57 11.40 129.11 -2.14
C LEU A 57 10.34 128.64 -3.14
N VAL A 58 10.12 129.38 -4.23
CA VAL A 58 9.19 128.97 -5.30
C VAL A 58 9.71 127.73 -6.03
N LEU A 59 11.02 127.65 -6.29
CA LEU A 59 11.65 126.46 -6.88
C LEU A 59 11.52 125.25 -5.96
N GLN A 60 11.83 125.40 -4.67
CA GLN A 60 11.71 124.33 -3.67
C GLN A 60 10.26 123.85 -3.51
N LYS A 61 9.28 124.75 -3.50
CA LYS A 61 7.85 124.38 -3.51
C LYS A 61 7.46 123.60 -4.76
N ARG A 62 7.98 123.98 -5.93
CA ARG A 62 7.76 123.26 -7.19
C ARG A 62 8.42 121.87 -7.17
N GLU A 63 9.61 121.75 -6.61
CA GLU A 63 10.32 120.47 -6.44
C GLU A 63 9.58 119.55 -5.47
N LEU A 64 9.11 120.08 -4.34
CA LEU A 64 8.28 119.37 -3.37
C LEU A 64 7.00 118.86 -4.04
N TYR A 65 6.26 119.73 -4.74
CA TYR A 65 5.07 119.34 -5.49
C TYR A 65 5.37 118.24 -6.54
N ASN A 66 6.45 118.38 -7.30
CA ASN A 66 6.86 117.34 -8.26
C ASN A 66 7.23 116.03 -7.56
N ALA A 67 7.86 116.08 -6.38
CA ALA A 67 8.20 114.91 -5.58
C ALA A 67 6.95 114.23 -5.00
N GLU A 68 5.96 115.00 -4.53
CA GLU A 68 4.66 114.51 -4.08
C GLU A 68 3.89 113.83 -5.22
N VAL A 69 3.82 114.45 -6.40
CA VAL A 69 3.20 113.85 -7.59
C VAL A 69 3.91 112.55 -7.98
N ARG A 70 5.25 112.49 -7.90
CA ARG A 70 6.01 111.24 -8.14
C ARG A 70 5.73 110.18 -7.08
N LEU A 71 5.64 110.57 -5.81
CA LEU A 71 5.33 109.68 -4.69
C LEU A 71 3.93 109.08 -4.87
N GLU A 72 2.94 109.91 -5.19
CA GLU A 72 1.56 109.48 -5.38
C GLU A 72 1.44 108.52 -6.57
N ASN A 73 2.11 108.83 -7.69
CA ASN A 73 2.20 107.92 -8.82
C ASN A 73 2.86 106.57 -8.44
N LYS A 74 3.88 106.56 -7.57
CA LYS A 74 4.49 105.33 -7.07
C LYS A 74 3.55 104.54 -6.15
N LYS A 75 2.80 105.22 -5.27
CA LYS A 75 1.79 104.58 -4.41
C LYS A 75 0.69 103.92 -5.24
N VAL A 76 0.14 104.63 -6.22
CA VAL A 76 -0.88 104.09 -7.12
C VAL A 76 -0.34 102.88 -7.90
N LYS A 77 0.91 102.94 -8.40
CA LYS A 77 1.55 101.79 -9.05
C LYS A 77 1.74 100.60 -8.10
N ALA A 78 2.19 100.84 -6.87
CA ALA A 78 2.39 99.79 -5.88
C ALA A 78 1.06 99.12 -5.49
N ILE A 79 -0.02 99.89 -5.36
CA ILE A 79 -1.37 99.35 -5.10
C ILE A 79 -1.81 98.45 -6.26
N LYS A 80 -1.69 98.93 -7.51
CA LYS A 80 -2.03 98.12 -8.71
C LYS A 80 -1.22 96.83 -8.79
N GLN A 81 0.09 96.90 -8.54
CA GLN A 81 0.95 95.72 -8.51
C GLN A 81 0.56 94.76 -7.38
N ARG A 82 0.17 95.27 -6.21
CA ARG A 82 -0.32 94.44 -5.10
C ARG A 82 -1.62 93.74 -5.47
N GLU A 83 -2.53 94.41 -6.15
CA GLU A 83 -3.78 93.82 -6.65
C GLU A 83 -3.51 92.71 -7.69
N GLU A 84 -2.59 92.92 -8.63
CA GLU A 84 -2.18 91.91 -9.60
C GLU A 84 -1.55 90.69 -8.93
N ILE A 85 -0.66 90.90 -7.96
CA ILE A 85 -0.03 89.84 -7.18
C ILE A 85 -1.08 89.07 -6.38
N ASN A 86 -2.01 89.77 -5.71
CA ASN A 86 -3.08 89.12 -4.96
C ASN A 86 -3.99 88.27 -5.86
N LYS A 87 -4.31 88.74 -7.07
CA LYS A 87 -5.04 87.94 -8.08
C LYS A 87 -4.27 86.69 -8.45
N LEU A 88 -2.97 86.81 -8.72
CA LEU A 88 -2.12 85.66 -9.05
C LEU A 88 -2.06 84.64 -7.91
N TRP A 89 -1.98 85.10 -6.65
CA TRP A 89 -2.04 84.21 -5.49
C TRP A 89 -3.38 83.50 -5.36
N SER A 90 -4.49 84.22 -5.57
CA SER A 90 -5.83 83.61 -5.56
C SER A 90 -5.98 82.56 -6.65
N ASP A 91 -5.52 82.84 -7.87
CA ASP A 91 -5.56 81.89 -8.99
C ASP A 91 -4.68 80.66 -8.72
N LEU A 92 -3.53 80.86 -8.07
CA LEU A 92 -2.64 79.76 -7.71
C LEU A 92 -3.27 78.85 -6.65
N GLU A 93 -3.91 79.45 -5.63
CA GLU A 93 -4.61 78.70 -4.58
C GLU A 93 -5.81 77.91 -5.15
N GLU A 94 -6.56 78.48 -6.09
CA GLU A 94 -7.64 77.76 -6.77
C GLU A 94 -7.11 76.57 -7.58
N LYS A 95 -6.01 76.77 -8.34
CA LYS A 95 -5.36 75.69 -9.09
C LYS A 95 -4.80 74.61 -8.17
N GLU A 96 -4.24 74.97 -7.02
CA GLU A 96 -3.78 74.00 -6.03
C GLU A 96 -4.94 73.20 -5.45
N ASN A 97 -6.03 73.86 -5.06
CA ASN A 97 -7.20 73.20 -4.49
C ASN A 97 -7.90 72.28 -5.51
N THR A 98 -7.97 72.68 -6.78
CA THR A 98 -8.48 71.82 -7.85
C THR A 98 -7.57 70.61 -8.07
N LEU A 99 -6.24 70.78 -8.06
CA LEU A 99 -5.29 69.67 -8.17
C LEU A 99 -5.43 68.70 -6.99
N ARG A 100 -5.53 69.20 -5.76
CA ARG A 100 -5.76 68.39 -4.55
C ARG A 100 -7.08 67.60 -4.65
N SER A 101 -8.17 68.24 -5.08
CA SER A 101 -9.46 67.58 -5.30
C SER A 101 -9.35 66.48 -6.36
N ASN A 102 -8.65 66.76 -7.46
CA ASN A 102 -8.42 65.79 -8.53
C ASN A 102 -7.57 64.61 -8.06
N PHE A 103 -6.57 64.84 -7.20
CA PHE A 103 -5.75 63.76 -6.64
C PHE A 103 -6.58 62.84 -5.73
N ILE A 104 -7.47 63.40 -4.91
CA ILE A 104 -8.40 62.62 -4.09
C ILE A 104 -9.33 61.78 -4.97
N LYS A 105 -9.90 62.38 -6.02
CA LYS A 105 -10.75 61.67 -7.00
C LYS A 105 -9.99 60.56 -7.72
N PHE A 106 -8.76 60.83 -8.14
CA PHE A 106 -7.90 59.84 -8.82
C PHE A 106 -7.54 58.69 -7.89
N ASN A 107 -7.15 58.96 -6.65
CA ASN A 107 -6.85 57.92 -5.66
C ASN A 107 -8.10 57.06 -5.39
N ARG A 108 -9.27 57.70 -5.23
CA ARG A 108 -10.55 56.98 -5.11
C ARG A 108 -10.81 56.11 -6.33
N PHE A 109 -10.64 56.64 -7.54
CA PHE A 109 -10.83 55.90 -8.79
C PHE A 109 -9.89 54.69 -8.89
N VAL A 110 -8.61 54.84 -8.52
CA VAL A 110 -7.64 53.74 -8.51
C VAL A 110 -8.07 52.65 -7.54
N LYS A 111 -8.50 53.01 -6.32
CA LYS A 111 -9.00 52.06 -5.33
C LYS A 111 -10.26 51.33 -5.83
N GLU A 112 -11.24 52.06 -6.34
CA GLU A 112 -12.47 51.45 -6.88
C GLU A 112 -12.18 50.54 -8.08
N ASN A 113 -11.22 50.91 -8.94
CA ASN A 113 -10.83 50.08 -10.08
C ASN A 113 -10.13 48.79 -9.60
N GLN A 114 -9.23 48.90 -8.63
CA GLN A 114 -8.58 47.75 -8.01
C GLN A 114 -9.61 46.80 -7.37
N GLU A 115 -10.58 47.33 -6.60
CA GLU A 115 -11.66 46.53 -6.04
C GLU A 115 -12.57 45.89 -7.10
N LYS A 116 -12.79 46.55 -8.24
CA LYS A 116 -13.51 45.97 -9.38
C LYS A 116 -12.71 44.83 -10.02
N ARG A 117 -11.39 45.00 -10.19
CA ARG A 117 -10.50 43.97 -10.72
C ARG A 117 -10.48 42.74 -9.81
N GLU A 118 -10.29 42.94 -8.51
CA GLU A 118 -10.28 41.84 -7.54
C GLU A 118 -11.61 41.09 -7.48
N ARG A 119 -12.74 41.82 -7.54
CA ARG A 119 -14.07 41.17 -7.63
C ARG A 119 -14.26 40.39 -8.92
N ALA A 120 -13.82 40.93 -10.05
CA ALA A 120 -13.90 40.25 -11.33
C ALA A 120 -13.02 38.99 -11.34
N GLU A 121 -11.81 39.08 -10.79
CA GLU A 121 -10.88 37.97 -10.66
C GLU A 121 -11.46 36.86 -9.77
N ARG A 122 -11.95 37.19 -8.57
CA ARG A 122 -12.63 36.21 -7.69
C ARG A 122 -13.82 35.54 -8.37
N LYS A 123 -14.65 36.32 -9.06
CA LYS A 123 -15.79 35.75 -9.80
C LYS A 123 -15.33 34.84 -10.94
N SER A 124 -14.23 35.18 -11.60
CA SER A 124 -13.63 34.37 -12.66
C SER A 124 -13.07 33.06 -12.12
N THR A 125 -12.36 33.09 -10.98
CA THR A 125 -11.82 31.88 -10.37
C THR A 125 -12.91 30.97 -9.81
N GLU A 126 -13.93 31.54 -9.16
CA GLU A 126 -15.12 30.79 -8.71
C GLU A 126 -15.86 30.13 -9.89
N ALA A 127 -16.10 30.89 -10.97
CA ALA A 127 -16.75 30.36 -12.17
C ALA A 127 -15.91 29.26 -12.82
N HIS A 128 -14.59 29.43 -12.87
CA HIS A 128 -13.68 28.42 -13.40
C HIS A 128 -13.70 27.14 -12.57
N GLY A 129 -13.65 27.24 -11.24
CA GLY A 129 -13.76 26.07 -10.36
C GLY A 129 -15.12 25.36 -10.44
N ILE A 130 -16.21 26.08 -10.73
CA ILE A 130 -17.52 25.46 -11.02
C ILE A 130 -17.48 24.75 -12.37
N PHE A 131 -16.89 25.38 -13.40
CA PHE A 131 -16.75 24.79 -14.73
C PHE A 131 -15.96 23.48 -14.68
N GLU A 132 -14.80 23.45 -14.01
CA GLU A 132 -13.99 22.22 -13.87
C GLU A 132 -14.78 21.09 -13.20
N LYS A 133 -15.52 21.39 -12.13
CA LYS A 133 -16.38 20.39 -11.47
C LYS A 133 -17.44 19.83 -12.42
N ARG A 134 -18.11 20.70 -13.17
CA ARG A 134 -19.11 20.29 -14.15
C ARG A 134 -18.51 19.46 -15.27
N GLU A 135 -17.31 19.80 -15.73
CA GLU A 135 -16.60 19.03 -16.76
C GLU A 135 -16.31 17.61 -16.27
N THR A 136 -15.78 17.47 -15.04
CA THR A 136 -15.54 16.14 -14.45
C THR A 136 -16.82 15.34 -14.25
N GLU A 137 -17.93 15.99 -13.86
CA GLU A 137 -19.24 15.35 -13.75
C GLU A 137 -19.77 14.88 -15.12
N ILE A 138 -19.53 15.66 -16.18
CA ILE A 138 -19.92 15.30 -17.56
C ILE A 138 -19.10 14.08 -18.02
N GLU A 139 -17.78 14.10 -17.85
CA GLU A 139 -16.91 12.97 -18.20
C GLU A 139 -17.31 11.68 -17.46
N ASP A 140 -17.62 11.78 -16.17
CA ASP A 140 -18.12 10.67 -15.37
C ASP A 140 -19.46 10.14 -15.89
N LEU A 141 -20.39 11.02 -16.26
CA LEU A 141 -21.69 10.62 -16.81
C LEU A 141 -21.55 10.00 -18.20
N GLU A 142 -20.68 10.52 -19.05
CA GLU A 142 -20.40 9.97 -20.37
C GLU A 142 -19.78 8.58 -20.29
N SER A 143 -18.83 8.37 -19.37
CA SER A 143 -18.24 7.04 -19.14
C SER A 143 -19.29 6.02 -18.67
N ARG A 144 -20.16 6.40 -17.72
CA ARG A 144 -21.26 5.55 -17.25
C ARG A 144 -22.27 5.26 -18.35
N TYR A 145 -22.61 6.27 -19.16
CA TYR A 145 -23.49 6.13 -20.30
C TYR A 145 -22.92 5.12 -21.30
N LYS A 146 -21.63 5.21 -21.61
CA LYS A 146 -20.95 4.28 -22.51
C LYS A 146 -21.01 2.84 -22.01
N ILE A 147 -20.69 2.61 -20.73
CA ILE A 147 -20.78 1.28 -20.12
C ILE A 147 -22.22 0.75 -20.20
N MET A 148 -23.22 1.57 -19.83
CA MET A 148 -24.62 1.17 -19.91
C MET A 148 -25.07 0.87 -21.34
N SER A 149 -24.59 1.62 -22.31
CA SER A 149 -24.87 1.38 -23.74
C SER A 149 -24.24 0.07 -24.22
N GLU A 150 -23.02 -0.26 -23.77
CA GLU A 150 -22.38 -1.54 -24.09
C GLU A 150 -23.13 -2.71 -23.47
N VAL A 151 -23.55 -2.59 -22.20
CA VAL A 151 -24.38 -3.60 -21.50
C VAL A 151 -25.73 -3.78 -22.20
N LYS A 152 -26.38 -2.68 -22.61
CA LYS A 152 -27.62 -2.76 -23.39
C LYS A 152 -27.40 -3.52 -24.70
N ALA A 153 -26.32 -3.22 -25.42
CA ALA A 153 -26.01 -3.89 -26.69
C ALA A 153 -25.68 -5.39 -26.50
N THR A 154 -25.01 -5.77 -25.41
CA THR A 154 -24.79 -7.19 -25.09
C THR A 154 -26.08 -7.89 -24.73
N MET A 155 -26.94 -7.28 -23.91
CA MET A 155 -28.25 -7.82 -23.57
C MET A 155 -29.14 -7.98 -24.81
N GLU A 156 -29.19 -6.99 -25.70
CA GLU A 156 -29.96 -7.09 -26.95
C GLU A 156 -29.45 -8.21 -27.86
N ARG A 157 -28.13 -8.43 -27.92
CA ARG A 157 -27.56 -9.59 -28.64
C ARG A 157 -27.97 -10.91 -27.99
N ASN A 158 -27.81 -11.03 -26.68
CA ASN A 158 -28.19 -12.25 -25.96
C ASN A 158 -29.69 -12.55 -26.10
N ILE A 159 -30.55 -11.53 -26.01
CA ILE A 159 -31.99 -11.69 -26.26
C ILE A 159 -32.22 -12.25 -27.66
N LYS A 160 -31.58 -11.68 -28.69
CA LYS A 160 -31.70 -12.17 -30.08
C LYS A 160 -31.25 -13.62 -30.23
N ASP A 161 -30.12 -13.99 -29.61
CA ASP A 161 -29.62 -15.36 -29.65
C ASP A 161 -30.60 -16.32 -28.95
N HIS A 162 -31.20 -15.88 -27.83
CA HIS A 162 -32.14 -16.69 -27.06
C HIS A 162 -33.55 -16.76 -27.65
N LEU A 163 -33.95 -15.87 -28.58
CA LEU A 163 -35.22 -15.97 -29.30
C LEU A 163 -35.37 -17.31 -30.04
N MET A 164 -34.26 -17.95 -30.44
CA MET A 164 -34.31 -19.28 -31.04
C MET A 164 -34.94 -20.31 -30.09
N TYR A 165 -34.60 -20.25 -28.81
CA TYR A 165 -35.13 -21.18 -27.80
C TYR A 165 -36.61 -20.92 -27.50
N GLU A 166 -37.02 -19.65 -27.41
CA GLU A 166 -38.44 -19.30 -27.24
C GLU A 166 -39.28 -19.82 -28.43
N ASN A 167 -38.81 -19.57 -29.66
CA ASN A 167 -39.47 -20.07 -30.86
C ASN A 167 -39.53 -21.61 -30.87
N PHE A 168 -38.48 -22.28 -30.41
CA PHE A 168 -38.47 -23.73 -30.27
C PHE A 168 -39.51 -24.21 -29.25
N LEU A 169 -39.54 -23.63 -28.05
CA LEU A 169 -40.50 -23.98 -27.00
C LEU A 169 -41.95 -23.74 -27.46
N LEU A 170 -42.20 -22.63 -28.16
CA LEU A 170 -43.50 -22.34 -28.77
C LEU A 170 -43.88 -23.35 -29.87
N ARG A 171 -42.91 -23.90 -30.62
CA ARG A 171 -43.17 -24.98 -31.58
C ARG A 171 -43.48 -26.30 -30.87
N VAL A 172 -42.78 -26.62 -29.78
CA VAL A 172 -42.99 -27.84 -29.00
C VAL A 172 -44.36 -27.82 -28.30
N THR A 173 -44.77 -26.71 -27.71
CA THR A 173 -46.11 -26.58 -27.10
C THR A 173 -47.22 -26.73 -28.14
N LYS A 174 -47.01 -26.23 -29.38
CA LYS A 174 -47.93 -26.45 -30.50
C LYS A 174 -48.00 -27.91 -30.94
N ALA A 175 -46.87 -28.60 -30.98
CA ALA A 175 -46.81 -30.02 -31.39
C ALA A 175 -47.37 -30.97 -30.34
N TYR A 176 -47.18 -30.64 -29.06
CA TYR A 176 -47.60 -31.46 -27.92
C TYR A 176 -48.54 -30.67 -27.01
N PRO A 177 -49.88 -30.73 -27.25
CA PRO A 177 -50.87 -29.98 -26.48
C PRO A 177 -50.99 -30.45 -25.02
N MET A 178 -50.30 -31.53 -24.64
CA MET A 178 -50.12 -31.94 -23.24
C MET A 178 -49.48 -30.83 -22.40
N PHE A 179 -48.64 -30.00 -23.01
CA PHE A 179 -48.02 -28.85 -22.37
C PHE A 179 -48.75 -27.57 -22.79
N ARG A 180 -49.58 -27.04 -21.88
CA ARG A 180 -50.42 -25.85 -22.13
C ARG A 180 -49.60 -24.57 -22.34
N THR A 181 -48.50 -24.43 -21.61
CA THR A 181 -47.59 -23.28 -21.64
C THR A 181 -46.15 -23.80 -21.69
N TYR A 182 -45.22 -23.02 -22.24
CA TYR A 182 -43.80 -23.39 -22.24
C TYR A 182 -43.25 -23.55 -20.81
N GLU A 183 -43.78 -22.79 -19.85
CA GLU A 183 -43.46 -22.90 -18.42
C GLU A 183 -43.71 -24.31 -17.89
N SER A 184 -44.81 -24.95 -18.28
CA SER A 184 -45.10 -26.34 -17.86
C SER A 184 -44.07 -27.37 -18.37
N ILE A 185 -43.40 -27.09 -19.49
CA ILE A 185 -42.28 -27.93 -19.98
C ILE A 185 -41.06 -27.72 -19.09
N LEU A 186 -40.78 -26.47 -18.72
CA LEU A 186 -39.66 -26.10 -17.84
C LEU A 186 -39.86 -26.69 -16.45
N ASP A 187 -41.03 -26.54 -15.84
CA ASP A 187 -41.33 -27.10 -14.51
C ASP A 187 -41.14 -28.62 -14.47
N ARG A 188 -41.58 -29.32 -15.53
CA ARG A 188 -41.38 -30.77 -15.64
C ARG A 188 -39.90 -31.13 -15.82
N TYR A 189 -39.18 -30.34 -16.61
CA TYR A 189 -37.74 -30.52 -16.79
C TYR A 189 -36.99 -30.29 -15.47
N GLU A 190 -37.33 -29.23 -14.72
CA GLU A 190 -36.77 -28.95 -13.39
C GLU A 190 -37.03 -30.10 -12.43
N ALA A 191 -38.28 -30.57 -12.32
CA ALA A 191 -38.61 -31.73 -11.49
C ALA A 191 -37.83 -33.00 -11.90
N LEU A 192 -37.62 -33.21 -13.21
CA LEU A 192 -36.84 -34.35 -13.70
C LEU A 192 -35.34 -34.17 -13.43
N ALA A 193 -34.81 -32.96 -13.58
CA ALA A 193 -33.42 -32.63 -13.30
C ALA A 193 -33.11 -32.77 -11.81
N GLU A 194 -34.00 -32.32 -10.94
CA GLU A 194 -33.93 -32.53 -9.48
C GLU A 194 -34.02 -34.02 -9.14
N ALA A 195 -34.98 -34.75 -9.70
CA ALA A 195 -35.09 -36.20 -9.49
C ALA A 195 -33.83 -36.94 -9.95
N ARG A 196 -33.24 -36.54 -11.09
CA ARG A 196 -31.98 -37.08 -11.59
C ARG A 196 -30.83 -36.77 -10.63
N LYS A 197 -30.77 -35.56 -10.07
CA LYS A 197 -29.76 -35.18 -9.09
C LYS A 197 -29.88 -36.03 -7.83
N VAL A 198 -31.09 -36.14 -7.26
CA VAL A 198 -31.35 -36.98 -6.09
C VAL A 198 -31.01 -38.45 -6.35
N LEU A 199 -31.32 -38.97 -7.54
CA LEU A 199 -30.94 -40.33 -7.94
C LEU A 199 -29.42 -40.49 -8.05
N ALA A 200 -28.71 -39.50 -8.58
CA ALA A 200 -27.26 -39.52 -8.68
C ALA A 200 -26.60 -39.48 -7.30
N ASP A 201 -27.07 -38.58 -6.42
CA ASP A 201 -26.60 -38.48 -5.04
C ASP A 201 -26.84 -39.81 -4.29
N ARG A 202 -28.03 -40.41 -4.46
CA ARG A 202 -28.35 -41.72 -3.87
C ARG A 202 -27.49 -42.86 -4.44
N GLN A 203 -27.21 -42.84 -5.74
CA GLN A 203 -26.32 -43.83 -6.36
C GLN A 203 -24.89 -43.72 -5.81
N GLU A 204 -24.41 -42.51 -5.54
CA GLU A 204 -23.13 -42.28 -4.91
C GLU A 204 -23.11 -42.79 -3.46
N GLU A 205 -24.16 -42.51 -2.69
CA GLU A 205 -24.35 -43.06 -1.34
C GLU A 205 -24.38 -44.60 -1.34
N ASP A 206 -25.15 -45.22 -2.24
CA ASP A 206 -25.24 -46.68 -2.35
C ASP A 206 -23.89 -47.31 -2.75
N LEU A 207 -23.10 -46.64 -3.60
CA LEU A 207 -21.74 -47.09 -3.94
C LEU A 207 -20.81 -46.98 -2.73
N ASN A 208 -20.83 -45.86 -2.01
CA ASN A 208 -20.01 -45.65 -0.82
C ASN A 208 -20.32 -46.71 0.26
N THR A 209 -21.59 -46.99 0.54
CA THR A 209 -21.97 -48.02 1.52
C THR A 209 -21.53 -49.42 1.09
N LEU A 210 -21.54 -49.73 -0.21
CA LEU A 210 -21.05 -51.00 -0.74
C LEU A 210 -19.52 -51.12 -0.65
N GLU A 211 -18.80 -50.02 -0.88
CA GLU A 211 -17.35 -49.95 -0.67
C GLU A 211 -16.99 -50.13 0.81
N GLU A 212 -17.69 -49.45 1.72
CA GLU A 212 -17.53 -49.61 3.16
C GLU A 212 -17.79 -51.05 3.61
N ALA A 213 -18.85 -51.69 3.10
CA ALA A 213 -19.16 -53.08 3.40
C ALA A 213 -18.08 -54.05 2.89
N LYS A 214 -17.51 -53.80 1.69
CA LYS A 214 -16.38 -54.58 1.16
C LYS A 214 -15.14 -54.43 2.03
N VAL A 215 -14.82 -53.19 2.42
CA VAL A 215 -13.68 -52.89 3.30
C VAL A 215 -13.86 -53.58 4.65
N MET A 216 -15.05 -53.50 5.25
CA MET A 216 -15.38 -54.21 6.48
C MET A 216 -15.27 -55.73 6.34
N GLY A 217 -15.72 -56.30 5.21
CA GLY A 217 -15.56 -57.71 4.89
C GLY A 217 -14.09 -58.15 4.83
N LEU A 218 -13.23 -57.34 4.22
CA LEU A 218 -11.78 -57.57 4.18
C LEU A 218 -11.14 -57.47 5.57
N TYR A 219 -11.56 -56.50 6.39
CA TYR A 219 -11.10 -56.39 7.78
C TYR A 219 -11.46 -57.63 8.60
N ASN A 220 -12.69 -58.13 8.46
CA ASN A 220 -13.11 -59.36 9.14
C ASN A 220 -12.29 -60.58 8.69
N LEU A 221 -12.00 -60.69 7.39
CA LEU A 221 -11.15 -61.77 6.87
C LEU A 221 -9.70 -61.64 7.39
N MET A 222 -9.16 -60.42 7.44
CA MET A 222 -7.83 -60.16 7.99
C MET A 222 -7.76 -60.53 9.48
N ALA A 223 -8.79 -60.21 10.25
CA ALA A 223 -8.88 -60.60 11.66
C ALA A 223 -8.93 -62.13 11.84
N ASP A 224 -9.73 -62.85 11.03
CA ASP A 224 -9.77 -64.32 11.08
C ASP A 224 -8.42 -64.95 10.69
N LEU A 225 -7.77 -64.43 9.64
CA LEU A 225 -6.43 -64.87 9.24
C LEU A 225 -5.39 -64.64 10.33
N GLN A 226 -5.45 -63.49 11.02
CA GLN A 226 -4.57 -63.17 12.13
C GLN A 226 -4.75 -64.17 13.29
N VAL A 227 -5.99 -64.47 13.66
CA VAL A 227 -6.30 -65.46 14.71
C VAL A 227 -5.79 -66.85 14.32
N ARG A 228 -5.99 -67.28 13.07
CA ARG A 228 -5.47 -68.58 12.58
C ARG A 228 -3.95 -68.62 12.59
N TYR A 229 -3.30 -67.53 12.20
CA TYR A 229 -1.85 -67.41 12.23
C TYR A 229 -1.30 -67.51 13.65
N GLU A 230 -1.90 -66.80 14.62
CA GLU A 230 -1.51 -66.87 16.03
C GLU A 230 -1.73 -68.28 16.62
N ALA A 231 -2.82 -68.94 16.26
CA ALA A 231 -3.09 -70.32 16.65
C ALA A 231 -2.07 -71.31 16.04
N ALA A 232 -1.68 -71.14 14.78
CA ALA A 232 -0.64 -71.96 14.16
C ALA A 232 0.74 -71.71 14.79
N LYS A 233 1.08 -70.43 15.04
CA LYS A 233 2.34 -70.01 15.67
C LYS A 233 2.47 -70.58 17.08
N SER A 234 1.42 -70.51 17.89
CA SER A 234 1.42 -71.10 19.24
C SER A 234 1.60 -72.62 19.22
N LYS A 235 0.96 -73.33 18.28
CA LYS A 235 1.18 -74.77 18.08
C LYS A 235 2.60 -75.08 17.62
N ALA A 236 3.17 -74.30 16.70
CA ALA A 236 4.55 -74.46 16.26
C ALA A 236 5.52 -74.32 17.45
N LEU A 237 5.33 -73.28 18.26
CA LEU A 237 6.11 -73.06 19.48
C LEU A 237 5.97 -74.23 20.48
N GLN A 238 4.76 -74.80 20.64
CA GLN A 238 4.58 -76.01 21.46
C GLN A 238 5.41 -77.19 20.93
N TRP A 239 5.42 -77.44 19.62
CA TRP A 239 6.24 -78.50 19.03
C TRP A 239 7.73 -78.22 19.15
N GLU A 240 8.17 -76.98 18.95
CA GLU A 240 9.57 -76.58 19.17
C GLU A 240 10.01 -76.85 20.61
N THR A 241 9.19 -76.51 21.61
CA THR A 241 9.52 -76.80 23.02
C THR A 241 9.55 -78.30 23.30
N MET A 242 8.64 -79.09 22.71
CA MET A 242 8.63 -80.54 22.86
C MET A 242 9.86 -81.18 22.23
N VAL A 243 10.22 -80.77 21.01
CA VAL A 243 11.43 -81.24 20.32
C VAL A 243 12.68 -80.84 21.10
N ALA A 244 12.75 -79.61 21.62
CA ALA A 244 13.84 -79.17 22.49
C ALA A 244 13.96 -80.05 23.75
N ARG A 245 12.82 -80.41 24.37
CA ARG A 245 12.79 -81.33 25.52
C ARG A 245 13.30 -82.71 25.14
N ILE A 246 12.83 -83.29 24.03
CA ILE A 246 13.30 -84.59 23.54
C ILE A 246 14.80 -84.55 23.27
N ASN A 247 15.29 -83.52 22.56
CA ASN A 247 16.71 -83.36 22.28
C ASN A 247 17.55 -83.26 23.56
N ASN A 248 17.07 -82.55 24.58
CA ASN A 248 17.75 -82.49 25.87
C ASN A 248 17.76 -83.87 26.57
N THR A 249 16.65 -84.62 26.52
CA THR A 249 16.63 -85.99 27.07
C THR A 249 17.53 -86.95 26.30
N LEU A 250 17.60 -86.84 24.97
CA LEU A 250 18.49 -87.63 24.13
C LEU A 250 19.96 -87.32 24.42
N LYS A 251 20.31 -86.04 24.59
CA LYS A 251 21.65 -85.64 25.01
C LYS A 251 22.03 -86.29 26.34
N SER A 252 21.15 -86.19 27.35
CA SER A 252 21.38 -86.84 28.66
C SER A 252 21.50 -88.36 28.55
N LYS A 253 20.70 -89.04 27.72
CA LYS A 253 20.82 -90.49 27.52
C LYS A 253 22.05 -90.90 26.72
N LEU A 254 22.47 -90.10 25.75
CA LEU A 254 23.70 -90.30 25.02
C LEU A 254 24.91 -90.16 25.94
N GLU A 255 24.90 -89.15 26.82
CA GLU A 255 25.90 -88.97 27.89
C GLU A 255 25.94 -90.21 28.81
N GLU A 256 24.79 -90.69 29.33
CA GLU A 256 24.73 -91.91 30.15
C GLU A 256 25.29 -93.15 29.42
N LEU A 257 24.96 -93.32 28.12
CA LEU A 257 25.48 -94.44 27.33
C LEU A 257 27.00 -94.34 27.11
N GLN A 258 27.51 -93.13 26.88
CA GLN A 258 28.95 -92.88 26.79
C GLN A 258 29.65 -93.19 28.13
N ASP A 259 29.07 -92.80 29.26
CA ASP A 259 29.58 -93.14 30.59
C ASP A 259 29.62 -94.66 30.82
N VAL A 260 28.55 -95.39 30.46
CA VAL A 260 28.50 -96.86 30.59
C VAL A 260 29.52 -97.54 29.70
N ARG A 261 29.64 -97.11 28.44
CA ARG A 261 30.68 -97.53 27.49
C ARG A 261 32.07 -97.36 28.09
N GLN A 262 32.35 -96.19 28.67
CA GLN A 262 33.65 -95.91 29.29
C GLN A 262 33.87 -96.76 30.55
N ALA A 263 32.82 -96.96 31.37
CA ALA A 263 32.87 -97.81 32.56
C ALA A 263 33.07 -99.30 32.22
N SER A 264 32.42 -99.83 31.19
CA SER A 264 32.61 -101.22 30.74
C SER A 264 34.02 -101.44 30.21
N TRP A 265 34.54 -100.48 29.44
CA TRP A 265 35.90 -100.52 28.92
C TRP A 265 36.94 -100.51 30.05
N THR A 266 36.80 -99.58 31.01
CA THR A 266 37.70 -99.50 32.17
C THR A 266 37.64 -100.76 33.04
N LEU A 267 36.45 -101.34 33.26
CA LEU A 267 36.30 -102.61 33.99
C LEU A 267 36.89 -103.81 33.23
N TYR A 268 36.72 -103.86 31.90
CA TYR A 268 37.32 -104.90 31.07
C TYR A 268 38.84 -104.86 31.17
N LEU A 269 39.44 -103.67 30.99
CA LEU A 269 40.88 -103.49 31.15
C LEU A 269 41.35 -103.93 32.54
N ALA A 270 40.65 -103.51 33.61
CA ALA A 270 41.00 -103.92 34.98
C ALA A 270 40.94 -105.45 35.21
N MET A 271 39.99 -106.14 34.57
CA MET A 271 39.87 -107.60 34.66
C MET A 271 40.90 -108.34 33.81
N CYS A 272 41.25 -107.81 32.63
CA CYS A 272 42.36 -108.33 31.82
C CYS A 272 43.70 -108.17 32.56
N SER A 273 43.94 -107.02 33.19
CA SER A 273 45.13 -106.81 34.03
C SER A 273 45.22 -107.80 35.19
N ARG A 274 44.09 -108.23 35.78
CA ARG A 274 44.08 -109.23 36.87
C ARG A 274 44.27 -110.67 36.41
N LYS A 275 43.88 -111.00 35.19
CA LYS A 275 44.01 -112.35 34.61
C LYS A 275 45.31 -112.55 33.82
N GLU A 276 46.15 -111.51 33.70
CA GLU A 276 47.39 -111.51 32.89
C GLU A 276 47.13 -111.93 31.43
N ILE A 277 46.04 -111.44 30.82
CA ILE A 277 45.68 -111.68 29.41
C ILE A 277 45.82 -110.36 28.63
N GLU A 278 46.47 -110.38 27.47
CA GLU A 278 46.56 -109.22 26.57
C GLU A 278 45.19 -108.80 26.03
N SER A 279 44.90 -107.49 26.12
CA SER A 279 43.64 -106.89 25.70
C SER A 279 43.44 -107.04 24.19
N THR A 280 42.53 -107.95 23.80
CA THR A 280 42.26 -108.33 22.40
C THR A 280 40.99 -107.70 21.83
N LEU A 281 40.19 -107.01 22.65
CA LEU A 281 38.91 -106.42 22.25
C LEU A 281 39.00 -104.90 22.05
N SER A 282 38.23 -104.39 21.08
CA SER A 282 38.10 -102.96 20.75
C SER A 282 37.27 -102.20 21.79
N GLU A 283 37.52 -100.90 21.94
CA GLU A 283 36.79 -99.98 22.83
C GLU A 283 35.31 -99.83 22.43
N ASP A 284 34.95 -100.09 21.17
CA ASP A 284 33.56 -100.02 20.67
C ASP A 284 32.72 -101.27 20.98
N ASP A 285 33.35 -102.42 21.24
CA ASP A 285 32.65 -103.71 21.41
C ASP A 285 32.19 -103.97 22.84
N VAL A 286 31.30 -103.11 23.36
CA VAL A 286 30.78 -103.18 24.74
C VAL A 286 30.11 -104.52 25.06
N GLU A 287 29.38 -105.12 24.12
CA GLU A 287 28.65 -106.38 24.36
C GLU A 287 29.61 -107.54 24.65
N ASN A 288 30.70 -107.64 23.88
CA ASN A 288 31.72 -108.65 24.08
C ASN A 288 32.56 -108.38 25.34
N GLN A 289 32.86 -107.10 25.64
CA GLN A 289 33.48 -106.69 26.90
C GLN A 289 32.62 -107.13 28.11
N LEU A 290 31.31 -106.89 28.07
CA LEU A 290 30.37 -107.26 29.13
C LEU A 290 30.19 -108.78 29.26
N LEU A 291 30.17 -109.52 28.14
CA LEU A 291 30.15 -110.99 28.16
C LEU A 291 31.42 -111.55 28.82
N PHE A 292 32.58 -110.99 28.51
CA PHE A 292 33.85 -111.33 29.17
C PHE A 292 33.80 -110.98 30.66
N ILE A 293 33.32 -109.79 31.02
CA ILE A 293 33.13 -109.40 32.43
C ILE A 293 32.15 -110.37 33.14
N LYS A 294 31.08 -110.81 32.48
CA LYS A 294 30.09 -111.73 33.07
C LYS A 294 30.65 -113.14 33.27
N THR A 295 31.36 -113.70 32.30
CA THR A 295 31.98 -115.02 32.43
C THR A 295 33.09 -114.99 33.47
N THR A 296 34.00 -114.01 33.41
CA THR A 296 35.05 -113.85 34.42
C THR A 296 34.48 -113.64 35.81
N MET A 297 33.45 -112.81 35.98
CA MET A 297 32.81 -112.62 37.29
C MET A 297 32.01 -113.84 37.73
N GLY A 298 31.44 -114.61 36.80
CA GLY A 298 30.78 -115.90 37.07
C GLY A 298 31.76 -117.01 37.47
N GLU A 299 32.97 -117.00 36.91
CA GLU A 299 34.10 -117.82 37.31
C GLU A 299 34.60 -117.40 38.69
N LEU A 300 34.85 -116.10 38.92
CA LEU A 300 35.22 -115.57 40.24
C LEU A 300 34.18 -115.93 41.29
N LYS A 301 32.87 -115.84 40.96
CA LYS A 301 31.76 -116.30 41.82
C LYS A 301 31.76 -117.82 42.02
N ARG A 302 32.10 -118.62 41.01
CA ARG A 302 32.24 -120.08 41.16
C ARG A 302 33.45 -120.43 42.03
N ILE A 303 34.58 -119.76 41.83
CA ILE A 303 35.80 -119.91 42.63
C ILE A 303 35.52 -119.52 44.07
N THR A 304 34.87 -118.37 44.32
CA THR A 304 34.47 -117.97 45.67
C THR A 304 33.40 -118.88 46.27
N ARG A 305 32.42 -119.37 45.52
CA ARG A 305 31.45 -120.37 46.01
C ARG A 305 32.10 -121.73 46.29
N ILE A 306 33.07 -122.15 45.50
CA ILE A 306 33.84 -123.38 45.75
C ILE A 306 34.75 -123.17 46.96
N ALA A 307 35.35 -121.99 47.11
CA ALA A 307 36.10 -121.62 48.31
C ALA A 307 35.18 -121.59 49.55
N GLN A 308 33.98 -121.02 49.45
CA GLN A 308 32.96 -121.03 50.51
C GLN A 308 32.39 -122.43 50.77
N ARG A 309 32.20 -123.27 49.77
CA ARG A 309 31.76 -124.67 49.95
C ARG A 309 32.89 -125.56 50.46
N ARG A 310 34.15 -125.28 50.16
CA ARG A 310 35.32 -125.94 50.78
C ARG A 310 35.49 -125.47 52.21
N ALA A 311 35.25 -124.19 52.50
CA ALA A 311 35.13 -123.69 53.86
C ALA A 311 33.97 -124.38 54.61
N ASN A 312 32.80 -124.58 53.97
CA ASN A 312 31.64 -125.17 54.63
C ASN A 312 31.61 -126.72 54.67
N ARG A 313 32.28 -127.44 53.76
CA ARG A 313 32.42 -128.92 53.80
C ARG A 313 33.60 -129.40 54.65
N GLY A 314 34.47 -128.49 55.09
CA GLY A 314 35.35 -128.73 56.22
C GLY A 314 34.62 -128.78 57.57
N CYS A 315 33.34 -128.41 57.64
CA CYS A 315 32.67 -128.12 58.92
C CYS A 315 31.53 -129.07 59.35
N LEU A 316 31.30 -130.21 58.69
CA LEU A 316 30.29 -131.20 59.16
C LEU A 316 30.83 -132.65 59.17
N GLY A 317 31.98 -132.80 59.79
CA GLY A 317 32.64 -134.07 60.09
C GLY A 317 33.54 -133.95 61.31
N LYS A 318 32.99 -133.42 62.42
CA LYS A 318 33.35 -133.62 63.84
C LYS A 318 32.71 -132.49 64.67
N SER A 319 31.60 -132.80 65.32
CA SER A 319 31.25 -132.18 66.59
C SER A 319 32.18 -132.72 67.68
N GLU A 320 32.27 -131.97 68.77
CA GLU A 320 33.15 -132.12 69.95
C GLU A 320 34.48 -131.36 69.76
N THR A 321 34.72 -130.22 70.41
CA THR A 321 34.32 -129.81 71.76
C THR A 321 34.57 -128.31 72.00
N VAL A 322 33.90 -127.78 73.03
CA VAL A 322 34.27 -126.61 73.87
C VAL A 322 33.75 -125.23 73.44
N SER A 323 32.56 -124.91 73.97
CA SER A 323 32.27 -123.74 74.82
C SER A 323 33.34 -122.64 74.88
N SER A 324 32.96 -121.37 74.65
CA SER A 324 33.05 -120.32 75.69
C SER A 324 32.78 -118.92 75.12
N ASN A 325 31.76 -118.29 75.70
CA ASN A 325 31.76 -116.90 76.19
C ASN A 325 31.75 -115.67 75.25
N ARG A 326 30.70 -114.90 75.51
CA ARG A 326 30.68 -113.50 76.02
C ARG A 326 30.40 -112.37 75.02
N LYS A 327 29.27 -111.73 75.37
CA LYS A 327 28.96 -110.29 75.42
C LYS A 327 28.65 -109.58 74.11
#